data_AF-A0A1E1WPB1-F1
#
_entry.id   AF-A0A1E1WPB1-F1
#
_cell.length_a   1.000
_cell.length_b   1.000
_cell.length_c   1.000
_cell.angle_alpha   90.00
_cell.angle_beta   90.00
_cell.angle_gamma   90.00
#
_symmetry.space_group_name_H-M   'P 1'
#
loop_
_entity.id
_entity.type
_entity.pdbx_description
1 polymer ?
#
loop_
_entity_poly.entity_id
_entity_poly.type
_entity_poly.pdbx_seq_one_letter_code
_entity_poly.pdbx_strand_id
1 'polypeptide(L)'
;PDVYGDTITIVRNINSSGSNYKVKSATGEVKSTKFEEVNAIVLAHDIQVDNPISVLNQDDARSFHASDPKTKYLLYRKATNLDQTEKNYKLAIENCAKANNIWKRKWDACAEQEKEFKKW
;
A
#
# COMPACT_ATOMS: atom_id res chain seq x y z
N PRO A 1 -0.29 -1.06 22.41
CA PRO A 1 0.58 -1.36 23.57
C PRO A 1 0.88 -2.86 23.72
N ASP A 2 -0.13 -3.73 23.60
CA ASP A 2 0.02 -5.15 23.99
C ASP A 2 1.01 -5.96 23.15
N VAL A 3 1.14 -5.66 21.85
CA VAL A 3 2.02 -6.44 20.94
C VAL A 3 3.47 -5.98 21.01
N TYR A 4 3.72 -4.67 21.05
CA TYR A 4 5.06 -4.10 20.90
C TYR A 4 5.56 -3.33 22.13
N GLY A 5 4.70 -3.04 23.12
CA GLY A 5 5.02 -2.15 24.23
C GLY A 5 5.08 -0.67 23.80
N ASP A 6 5.87 0.10 24.54
CA ASP A 6 5.97 1.56 24.37
C ASP A 6 6.92 1.99 23.24
N THR A 7 7.66 1.06 22.65
CA THR A 7 8.66 1.37 21.62
C THR A 7 8.75 0.22 20.62
N ILE A 8 8.81 0.57 19.34
CA ILE A 8 9.01 -0.38 18.25
C ILE A 8 10.40 -0.14 17.66
N THR A 9 11.24 -1.17 17.64
CA THR A 9 12.57 -1.08 17.01
C THR A 9 12.60 -1.88 15.72
N ILE A 10 12.83 -1.20 14.59
CA ILE A 10 12.95 -1.83 13.27
C ILE A 10 14.43 -1.86 12.87
N VAL A 11 14.96 -3.06 12.60
CA VAL A 11 16.34 -3.26 12.16
C VAL A 11 16.33 -3.84 10.75
N ARG A 12 16.99 -3.17 9.81
CA ARG A 12 17.28 -3.71 8.48
C ARG A 12 18.76 -4.07 8.41
N ASN A 13 19.07 -5.35 8.22
CA ASN A 13 20.45 -5.78 7.94
C ASN A 13 20.61 -5.97 6.44
N ILE A 14 21.64 -5.34 5.88
CA ILE A 14 22.00 -5.46 4.47
C ILE A 14 23.40 -6.06 4.42
N ASN A 15 23.55 -7.17 3.72
CA ASN A 15 24.82 -7.85 3.53
C ASN A 15 24.98 -8.26 2.05
N SER A 16 26.11 -8.87 1.71
CA SER A 16 26.39 -9.30 0.33
C SER A 16 25.42 -10.36 -0.21
N SER A 17 24.77 -11.13 0.66
CA SER A 17 23.83 -12.19 0.28
C SER A 17 22.37 -11.73 0.25
N GLY A 18 22.04 -10.53 0.76
CA GLY A 18 20.71 -9.97 0.70
C GLY A 18 20.37 -8.96 1.79
N SER A 19 19.07 -8.77 2.02
CA SER A 19 18.51 -7.84 3.01
C SER A 19 17.49 -8.57 3.87
N ASN A 20 17.53 -8.36 5.19
CA ASN A 20 16.53 -8.88 6.13
C ASN A 20 16.03 -7.80 7.09
N TYR A 21 14.81 -8.00 7.61
CA TYR A 21 14.20 -7.13 8.60
C TYR A 21 14.03 -7.88 9.93
N LYS A 22 14.07 -7.13 11.04
CA LYS A 22 13.64 -7.56 12.36
C LYS A 22 12.85 -6.43 13.00
N VAL A 23 11.60 -6.70 13.34
CA VAL A 23 10.74 -5.81 14.11
C VAL A 23 10.73 -6.31 15.55
N LYS A 24 11.13 -5.45 16.48
CA LYS A 24 11.26 -5.78 17.90
C LYS A 24 10.31 -4.94 18.76
N SER A 25 9.80 -5.55 19.83
CA SER A 25 9.08 -4.85 20.90
C SER A 25 10.03 -4.04 21.79
N ALA A 26 9.45 -3.29 22.73
CA ALA A 26 10.16 -2.52 23.76
C ALA A 26 11.08 -3.38 24.63
N THR A 27 10.75 -4.68 24.80
CA THR A 27 11.58 -5.65 25.54
C THR A 27 12.74 -6.22 24.70
N GLY A 28 12.82 -5.87 23.41
CA GLY A 28 13.82 -6.37 22.48
C GLY A 28 13.46 -7.71 21.80
N GLU A 29 12.31 -8.29 22.14
CA GLU A 29 11.80 -9.52 21.53
C GLU A 29 11.45 -9.30 20.05
N VAL A 30 11.89 -10.20 19.17
CA VAL A 30 11.57 -10.14 17.73
C VAL A 30 10.14 -10.61 17.50
N LYS A 31 9.25 -9.70 17.10
CA LYS A 31 7.85 -10.00 16.79
C LYS A 31 7.64 -10.38 15.32
N SER A 32 8.47 -9.87 14.42
CA SER A 32 8.39 -10.21 13.00
C SER A 32 9.74 -10.04 12.30
N THR A 33 9.92 -10.76 11.20
CA THR A 33 11.03 -10.62 10.26
C THR A 33 10.58 -10.24 8.85
N LYS A 34 9.28 -10.03 8.68
CA LYS A 34 8.62 -9.79 7.40
C LYS A 34 8.62 -8.30 7.05
N PHE A 35 8.81 -8.00 5.77
CA PHE A 35 8.72 -6.62 5.28
C PHE A 35 7.28 -6.10 5.32
N GLU A 36 6.29 -6.98 5.18
CA GLU A 36 4.88 -6.66 5.28
C GLU A 36 4.51 -6.08 6.65
N GLU A 37 5.13 -6.56 7.72
CA GLU A 37 4.92 -6.02 9.07
C GLU A 37 5.46 -4.59 9.18
N VAL A 38 6.63 -4.33 8.60
CA VAL A 38 7.22 -2.98 8.55
C VAL A 38 6.27 -2.03 7.82
N ASN A 39 5.73 -2.45 6.67
CA ASN A 39 4.76 -1.64 5.91
C ASN A 39 3.47 -1.40 6.70
N ALA A 40 2.98 -2.41 7.42
CA ALA A 40 1.78 -2.26 8.26
C ALA A 40 2.01 -1.24 9.39
N ILE A 41 3.19 -1.26 10.03
CA ILE A 41 3.56 -0.30 11.07
C ILE A 41 3.67 1.12 10.50
N VAL A 42 4.35 1.26 9.36
CA VAL A 42 4.49 2.54 8.63
C VAL A 42 3.12 3.11 8.29
N LEU A 43 2.21 2.30 7.76
CA LEU A 43 0.84 2.70 7.43
C LEU A 43 0.03 3.08 8.68
N ALA A 44 0.12 2.28 9.75
CA ALA A 44 -0.62 2.51 10.99
C ALA A 44 -0.20 3.81 11.71
N HIS A 45 1.03 4.27 11.51
CA HIS A 45 1.57 5.49 12.12
C HIS A 45 1.68 6.67 11.15
N ASP A 46 1.13 6.55 9.93
CA ASP A 46 1.19 7.56 8.86
C ASP A 46 2.63 8.06 8.60
N ILE A 47 3.60 7.14 8.62
CA ILE A 47 5.00 7.47 8.32
C ILE A 47 5.15 7.53 6.80
N GLN A 48 5.28 8.74 6.25
CA GLN A 48 5.27 8.96 4.80
C GLN A 48 6.68 8.95 4.20
N VAL A 49 7.35 7.78 4.19
CA VAL A 49 8.73 7.65 3.69
C VAL A 49 8.92 7.97 2.20
N ASP A 50 7.89 7.72 1.38
CA ASP A 50 7.92 7.95 -0.07
C ASP A 50 7.49 9.37 -0.48
N ASN A 51 7.02 10.18 0.48
CA ASN A 51 6.61 11.55 0.23
C ASN A 51 7.86 12.44 0.16
N PRO A 52 8.20 13.01 -1.02
CA PRO A 52 9.39 13.83 -1.20
C PRO A 52 9.35 15.14 -0.40
N ILE A 53 8.17 15.54 0.12
CA ILE A 53 8.04 16.65 1.06
C ILE A 53 8.40 16.23 2.49
N SER A 54 8.06 15.00 2.88
CA SER A 54 8.38 14.48 4.22
C SER A 54 9.86 14.13 4.39
N VAL A 55 10.50 13.64 3.32
CA VAL A 55 11.93 13.40 3.27
C VAL A 55 12.50 14.04 2.01
N LEU A 56 13.00 15.28 2.15
CA LEU A 56 13.63 16.00 1.04
C LEU A 56 15.13 15.71 1.02
N ASN A 57 15.56 14.83 0.12
CA ASN A 57 16.99 14.61 -0.09
C ASN A 57 17.62 15.73 -0.95
N GLN A 58 18.94 15.78 -1.02
CA GLN A 58 19.66 16.85 -1.72
C GLN A 58 19.36 16.89 -3.23
N ASP A 59 19.18 15.73 -3.86
CA ASP A 59 18.88 15.63 -5.29
C ASP A 59 17.44 16.06 -5.60
N ASP A 60 16.50 15.71 -4.74
CA ASP A 60 15.11 16.14 -4.81
C ASP A 60 15.00 17.65 -4.59
N ALA A 61 15.77 18.23 -3.67
CA ALA A 61 15.84 19.67 -3.45
C ALA A 61 16.39 20.43 -4.68
N ARG A 62 17.48 19.92 -5.28
CA ARG A 62 18.05 20.48 -6.52
C ARG A 62 17.05 20.39 -7.68
N SER A 63 16.42 19.23 -7.84
CA SER A 63 15.43 19.00 -8.88
C SER A 63 14.20 19.88 -8.69
N PHE A 64 13.74 20.05 -7.44
CA PHE A 64 12.65 20.96 -7.10
C PHE A 64 12.98 22.41 -7.47
N HIS A 65 14.19 22.88 -7.17
CA HIS A 65 14.61 24.25 -7.49
C HIS A 65 14.67 24.52 -9.00
N ALA A 66 15.21 23.57 -9.78
CA ALA A 66 15.35 23.68 -11.23
C ALA A 66 14.09 23.27 -12.02
N SER A 67 13.00 22.89 -11.35
CA SER A 67 11.83 22.28 -12.00
C SER A 67 10.93 23.27 -12.75
N ASP A 68 10.40 22.80 -13.88
CA ASP A 68 9.35 23.47 -14.64
C ASP A 68 7.98 23.40 -13.92
N PRO A 69 6.98 24.22 -14.32
CA PRO A 69 5.66 24.21 -13.69
C PRO A 69 4.96 22.85 -13.70
N LYS A 70 5.18 22.03 -14.73
CA LYS A 70 4.59 20.70 -14.86
C LYS A 70 5.15 19.74 -13.82
N THR A 71 6.45 19.80 -13.58
CA THR A 71 7.17 18.99 -12.61
C THR A 71 6.80 19.39 -11.18
N LYS A 72 6.64 20.69 -10.92
CA LYS A 72 6.11 21.19 -9.62
C LYS A 72 4.70 20.65 -9.35
N TYR A 73 3.84 20.62 -10.36
CA TYR A 73 2.51 20.02 -10.23
C TYR A 73 2.58 18.52 -9.91
N LEU A 74 3.46 17.75 -10.57
CA LEU A 74 3.66 16.33 -10.25
C LEU A 74 4.16 16.12 -8.81
N LEU A 75 5.12 16.94 -8.36
CA LEU A 75 5.63 16.91 -6.99
C LEU A 75 4.52 17.22 -5.98
N TYR A 76 3.70 18.24 -6.25
CA TYR A 76 2.53 18.56 -5.44
C TYR A 76 1.54 17.39 -5.35
N ARG A 77 1.22 16.74 -6.49
CA ARG A 77 0.31 15.59 -6.50
C ARG A 77 0.87 14.39 -5.74
N LYS A 78 2.17 14.12 -5.85
CA LYS A 78 2.83 13.07 -5.08
C LYS A 78 2.80 13.38 -3.59
N ALA A 79 3.09 14.62 -3.22
CA ALA A 79 3.17 15.02 -1.82
C ALA A 79 1.83 15.15 -1.10
N THR A 80 0.76 15.43 -1.84
CA THR A 80 -0.62 15.45 -1.33
C THR A 80 -1.32 14.09 -1.46
N ASN A 81 -0.59 13.04 -1.86
CA ASN A 81 -1.14 11.70 -2.11
C ASN A 81 -2.28 11.65 -3.15
N LEU A 82 -2.43 12.69 -3.99
CA LEU A 82 -3.44 12.72 -5.04
C LEU A 82 -3.17 11.66 -6.12
N ASP A 83 -1.91 11.40 -6.43
CA ASP A 83 -1.52 10.34 -7.37
C ASP A 83 -1.94 8.95 -6.85
N GLN A 84 -1.71 8.69 -5.56
CA GLN A 84 -2.08 7.41 -4.95
C GLN A 84 -3.60 7.27 -4.86
N THR A 85 -4.30 8.35 -4.50
CA THR A 85 -5.76 8.40 -4.47
C THR A 85 -6.36 8.10 -5.84
N GLU A 86 -5.83 8.71 -6.91
CA GLU A 86 -6.29 8.44 -8.28
C GLU A 86 -6.07 6.97 -8.67
N LYS A 87 -4.90 6.39 -8.36
CA LYS A 87 -4.60 4.97 -8.63
C LYS A 87 -5.57 4.05 -7.89
N ASN A 88 -5.79 4.28 -6.61
CA ASN A 88 -6.71 3.51 -5.78
C ASN A 88 -8.14 3.59 -6.33
N TYR A 89 -8.57 4.78 -6.75
CA TYR A 89 -9.88 5.00 -7.35
C TYR A 89 -10.06 4.22 -8.66
N LYS A 90 -9.08 4.26 -9.57
CA LYS A 90 -9.11 3.49 -10.82
C LYS A 90 -9.16 1.98 -10.56
N LEU A 91 -8.37 1.50 -9.62
CA LEU A 91 -8.37 0.08 -9.21
C LEU A 91 -9.73 -0.33 -8.63
N ALA A 92 -10.34 0.53 -7.80
CA ALA A 92 -11.67 0.27 -7.24
C ALA A 92 -12.73 0.14 -8.33
N ILE A 93 -12.72 1.03 -9.33
CA ILE A 93 -13.63 0.93 -10.49
C ILE A 93 -13.44 -0.40 -11.23
N GLU A 94 -12.20 -0.78 -11.50
CA GLU A 94 -11.89 -2.04 -12.19
C GLU A 94 -12.39 -3.26 -11.39
N ASN A 95 -12.20 -3.24 -10.07
CA ASN A 95 -12.68 -4.28 -9.18
C ASN A 95 -14.22 -4.35 -9.15
N CYS A 96 -14.91 -3.21 -9.12
CA CYS A 96 -16.37 -3.17 -9.22
C CYS A 96 -16.87 -3.75 -10.55
N ALA A 97 -16.21 -3.42 -11.67
CA ALA A 97 -16.55 -3.97 -12.97
C ALA A 97 -16.36 -5.50 -13.01
N LYS A 98 -15.25 -6.01 -12.47
CA LYS A 98 -14.98 -7.45 -12.33
C LYS A 98 -16.05 -8.14 -11.47
N ALA A 99 -16.36 -7.57 -10.31
CA ALA A 99 -17.36 -8.11 -9.39
C ALA A 99 -18.75 -8.19 -10.05
N ASN A 100 -19.17 -7.14 -10.76
CA ASN A 100 -20.43 -7.14 -11.51
C ASN A 100 -20.48 -8.21 -12.60
N ASN A 101 -19.38 -8.40 -13.33
CA ASN A 101 -19.31 -9.45 -14.36
C ASN A 101 -19.40 -10.85 -13.75
N ILE A 102 -18.73 -11.09 -12.63
CA ILE A 102 -18.81 -12.36 -11.90
C ILE A 102 -20.24 -12.57 -11.38
N TRP A 103 -20.86 -11.53 -10.81
CA TRP A 103 -22.22 -11.59 -10.29
C TRP A 103 -23.21 -11.95 -11.41
N LYS A 104 -23.15 -11.28 -12.57
CA LYS A 104 -24.01 -11.60 -13.73
C LYS A 104 -23.86 -13.05 -14.17
N ARG A 105 -22.62 -13.53 -14.34
CA ARG A 105 -22.36 -14.93 -14.73
C ARG A 105 -22.95 -15.93 -13.73
N LYS A 106 -22.81 -15.67 -12.43
CA LYS A 106 -23.39 -16.53 -11.39
C LYS A 106 -24.91 -16.48 -11.37
N TRP A 107 -25.48 -15.29 -11.57
CA TRP A 107 -26.93 -15.09 -11.67
C TRP A 107 -27.53 -15.89 -12.83
N ASP A 108 -26.94 -15.77 -14.03
CA ASP A 108 -27.39 -16.49 -15.22
C ASP A 108 -27.28 -18.01 -15.04
N ALA A 109 -26.19 -18.49 -14.45
CA ALA A 109 -26.00 -19.92 -14.15
C ALA A 109 -27.05 -20.44 -13.14
N CYS A 110 -27.33 -19.71 -12.07
CA CYS A 110 -28.37 -20.07 -11.11
C CYS A 110 -29.76 -20.10 -11.76
N ALA A 111 -30.09 -19.10 -12.60
CA ALA A 111 -31.38 -19.05 -13.28
C ALA A 111 -31.58 -20.25 -14.21
N GLU A 112 -30.53 -20.73 -14.88
CA GLU A 112 -30.61 -21.91 -15.74
C GLU A 112 -30.77 -23.21 -14.92
N GLN A 113 -30.05 -23.34 -13.81
CA GLN A 113 -30.23 -24.48 -12.89
C GLN A 113 -31.64 -24.56 -12.31
N GLU A 114 -32.27 -23.42 -11.99
CA GLU A 114 -33.63 -23.39 -11.46
C GLU A 114 -34.65 -23.86 -12.51
N LYS A 115 -34.45 -23.52 -13.79
CA LYS A 115 -35.30 -24.03 -14.88
C LYS A 115 -35.16 -25.53 -15.04
N GLU A 116 -33.94 -26.07 -14.99
CA GLU A 116 -33.69 -27.50 -15.11
C GLU A 116 -34.32 -28.28 -13.93
N PHE A 117 -34.22 -27.75 -12.71
CA PHE A 117 -34.84 -28.38 -11.53
C PHE A 117 -36.37 -28.41 -11.63
N LYS A 118 -37.01 -27.36 -12.17
CA LYS A 118 -38.47 -27.31 -12.38
C LYS A 118 -39.00 -28.23 -13.49
N LYS A 119 -38.11 -28.83 -14.31
CA LYS A 119 -38.48 -29.79 -15.35
C LYS A 119 -38.55 -31.24 -14.84
N TRP A 120 -37.97 -31.51 -13.67
CA TRP A 120 -38.05 -32.81 -12.97
C TRP A 120 -39.26 -32.85 -12.04
#